data_AF-A0A948EY92-F1
#
_entry.id   AF-A0A948EY92-F1
#
_cell.length_a   1.000
_cell.length_b   1.000
_cell.length_c   1.000
_cell.angle_alpha   90.00
_cell.angle_beta   90.00
_cell.angle_gamma   90.00
#
_symmetry.space_group_name_H-M   'P 1'
#
loop_
_entity.id
_entity.type
_entity.pdbx_description
1 polymer ?
#
loop_
_entity_poly.entity_id
_entity_poly.type
_entity_poly.pdbx_seq_one_letter_code
_entity_poly.pdbx_strand_id
1 'polypeptide(L)'
;MKYARPLVRGELIRREKRFLVHVRLDADRPEEGRVVVAHTNDTGAMLGCNTPGSPVWLSPANDPKRKLKWTYELIETGGVLAGINTSVPNRLAQEGIEDGAIAELRGYDRLRREVRCGENSRIDLLLERGDDDAPERCWVEVKNVTLVENGTALFPDAVTARGRKHLRELAALAAAGDRAVMLYVVQRA
;
A
#
# COMPACT_ATOMS: atom_id res chain seq x y z
N MET A 1 -7.83 -9.18 -4.03
CA MET A 1 -8.49 -7.92 -4.43
C MET A 1 -8.72 -7.84 -5.94
N LYS A 2 -9.93 -7.47 -6.36
CA LYS A 2 -10.23 -7.11 -7.76
C LYS A 2 -10.39 -5.60 -7.89
N TYR A 3 -9.76 -5.00 -8.90
CA TYR A 3 -10.03 -3.61 -9.24
C TYR A 3 -11.46 -3.47 -9.77
N ALA A 4 -12.17 -2.44 -9.32
CA ALA A 4 -13.56 -2.19 -9.72
C ALA A 4 -13.72 -1.89 -11.21
N ARG A 5 -12.64 -1.45 -11.87
CA ARG A 5 -12.56 -1.21 -13.31
C ARG A 5 -11.22 -1.76 -13.81
N PRO A 6 -11.14 -2.21 -15.07
CA PRO A 6 -9.87 -2.58 -15.68
C PRO A 6 -8.86 -1.45 -15.59
N LEU A 7 -7.62 -1.79 -15.25
CA LEU A 7 -6.53 -0.83 -15.26
C LEU A 7 -6.18 -0.44 -16.70
N VAL A 8 -5.63 0.76 -16.85
CA VAL A 8 -5.21 1.31 -18.13
C VAL A 8 -3.69 1.29 -18.20
N ARG A 9 -3.15 0.59 -19.19
CA ARG A 9 -1.71 0.49 -19.40
C ARG A 9 -1.15 1.76 -20.07
N GLY A 10 0.09 2.06 -19.77
CA GLY A 10 0.86 3.11 -20.44
C GLY A 10 2.35 2.99 -20.11
N GLU A 11 3.10 4.01 -20.54
CA GLU A 11 4.53 4.14 -20.33
C GLU A 11 4.82 5.29 -19.36
N LEU A 12 5.60 5.02 -18.30
CA LEU A 12 6.07 6.04 -17.37
C LEU A 12 6.98 7.03 -18.09
N ILE A 13 6.62 8.32 -18.08
CA ILE A 13 7.50 9.38 -18.59
C ILE A 13 8.39 9.89 -17.46
N ARG A 14 7.78 10.31 -16.34
CA ARG A 14 8.49 10.82 -15.16
C ARG A 14 7.56 10.95 -13.96
N ARG A 15 8.14 10.85 -12.77
CA ARG A 15 7.51 11.31 -11.51
C ARG A 15 7.96 12.74 -11.20
N GLU A 16 7.03 13.58 -10.81
CA GLU A 16 7.23 14.99 -10.47
C GLU A 16 6.69 15.29 -9.07
N LYS A 17 7.44 16.09 -8.29
CA LYS A 17 6.98 16.68 -7.02
C LYS A 17 6.29 15.67 -6.09
N ARG A 18 6.84 14.45 -6.02
CA ARG A 18 6.40 13.32 -5.18
C ARG A 18 5.07 12.67 -5.56
N PHE A 19 4.04 13.45 -5.89
CA PHE A 19 2.66 12.97 -6.03
C PHE A 19 2.13 12.93 -7.47
N LEU A 20 2.88 13.45 -8.44
CA LEU A 20 2.45 13.54 -9.83
C LEU A 20 3.26 12.57 -10.69
N VAL A 21 2.59 11.81 -11.54
CA VAL A 21 3.22 10.85 -12.45
C VAL A 21 2.70 11.10 -13.85
N HIS A 22 3.61 11.40 -14.77
CA HIS A 22 3.30 11.62 -16.17
C HIS A 22 3.41 10.30 -16.91
N VAL A 23 2.35 9.91 -17.61
CA VAL A 23 2.22 8.61 -18.28
C VAL A 23 1.71 8.83 -19.70
N ARG A 24 2.33 8.17 -20.68
CA ARG A 24 1.81 8.08 -22.04
C ARG A 24 0.90 6.86 -22.12
N LEU A 25 -0.39 7.03 -22.43
CA LEU A 25 -1.33 5.91 -22.54
C LEU A 25 -1.08 5.11 -23.82
N ASP A 26 -1.30 3.79 -23.74
CA ASP A 26 -1.16 2.88 -24.88
C ASP A 26 -2.24 3.12 -25.96
N ALA A 27 -1.94 2.65 -27.17
CA ALA A 27 -2.71 2.88 -28.39
C ALA A 27 -4.07 2.17 -28.47
N ASP A 28 -4.27 1.10 -27.70
CA ASP A 28 -5.50 0.32 -27.69
C ASP A 28 -6.62 0.93 -26.83
N ARG A 29 -6.48 2.21 -26.45
CA ARG A 29 -7.37 2.92 -25.52
C ARG A 29 -8.02 4.14 -26.17
N PRO A 30 -9.21 4.58 -25.70
CA PRO A 30 -9.91 5.75 -26.25
C PRO A 30 -9.11 7.06 -26.22
N GLU A 31 -8.07 7.13 -25.38
CA GLU A 31 -7.18 8.28 -25.21
C GLU A 31 -5.76 7.96 -25.72
N GLU A 32 -5.64 7.20 -26.81
CA GLU A 32 -4.38 6.76 -27.44
C GLU A 32 -3.32 7.85 -27.52
N GLY A 33 -2.08 7.51 -27.12
CA GLY A 33 -0.90 8.39 -27.22
C GLY A 33 -0.94 9.63 -26.31
N ARG A 34 -2.06 9.86 -25.60
CA ARG A 34 -2.24 11.00 -24.73
C ARG A 34 -1.33 10.88 -23.52
N VAL A 35 -0.65 11.98 -23.21
CA VAL A 35 0.05 12.12 -21.92
C VAL A 35 -0.95 12.56 -20.86
N VAL A 36 -1.09 11.75 -19.81
CA VAL A 36 -1.94 12.05 -18.65
C VAL A 36 -1.09 12.23 -17.40
N VAL A 37 -1.63 12.98 -16.44
CA VAL A 37 -1.04 13.13 -15.10
C VAL A 37 -1.85 12.32 -14.09
N ALA A 38 -1.23 11.31 -13.52
CA ALA A 38 -1.77 10.47 -12.47
C ALA A 38 -1.28 10.92 -11.09
N HIS A 39 -2.09 10.61 -10.07
CA HIS A 39 -1.71 10.75 -8.68
C HIS A 39 -1.01 9.48 -8.17
N THR A 40 0.09 9.63 -7.43
CA THR A 40 0.60 8.58 -6.54
C THR A 40 0.50 9.02 -5.08
N ASN A 41 0.03 8.13 -4.22
CA ASN A 41 0.07 8.28 -2.76
C ASN A 41 1.33 7.65 -2.15
N ASP A 42 2.21 7.07 -2.97
CA ASP A 42 3.54 6.69 -2.53
C ASP A 42 4.38 7.94 -2.32
N THR A 43 4.78 8.14 -1.08
CA THR A 43 5.60 9.26 -0.64
C THR A 43 7.07 8.89 -0.48
N GLY A 44 7.42 7.62 -0.66
CA GLY A 44 8.77 7.08 -0.60
C GLY A 44 9.60 7.41 -1.84
N ALA A 45 10.83 6.89 -1.85
CA ALA A 45 11.76 7.07 -2.95
C ALA A 45 11.29 6.35 -4.22
N MET A 46 10.52 5.26 -4.06
CA MET A 46 10.14 4.35 -5.14
C MET A 46 11.39 3.77 -5.82
N LEU A 47 12.39 3.39 -5.01
CA LEU A 47 13.66 2.87 -5.50
C LEU A 47 13.40 1.58 -6.31
N GLY A 48 13.93 1.54 -7.54
CA GLY A 48 13.65 0.45 -8.49
C GLY A 48 12.24 0.45 -9.09
N CYS A 49 11.40 1.43 -8.78
CA CYS A 49 9.99 1.50 -9.20
C CYS A 49 9.62 2.85 -9.87
N ASN A 50 10.59 3.55 -10.46
CA ASN A 50 10.40 4.89 -11.02
C ASN A 50 11.26 5.16 -12.28
N THR A 51 11.50 4.12 -13.09
CA THR A 51 12.33 4.23 -14.30
C THR A 51 11.49 4.72 -15.49
N PRO A 52 11.83 5.86 -16.12
CA PRO A 52 11.18 6.27 -17.37
C PRO A 52 11.24 5.18 -18.43
N GLY A 53 10.16 5.02 -19.21
CA GLY A 53 9.99 3.94 -20.18
C GLY A 53 9.37 2.67 -19.60
N SER A 54 9.26 2.53 -18.27
CA SER A 54 8.63 1.35 -17.67
C SER A 54 7.12 1.29 -17.99
N PRO A 55 6.59 0.10 -18.30
CA PRO A 55 5.15 -0.15 -18.32
C PRO A 55 4.51 0.15 -16.97
N VAL A 56 3.36 0.81 -16.99
CA VAL A 56 2.58 1.19 -15.81
C VAL A 56 1.11 0.95 -16.01
N TRP A 57 0.37 0.84 -14.90
CA TRP A 57 -1.07 0.67 -14.88
C TRP A 57 -1.73 1.73 -14.01
N LEU A 58 -2.74 2.38 -14.58
CA LEU A 58 -3.51 3.43 -13.94
C LEU A 58 -4.95 2.99 -13.70
N SER A 59 -5.54 3.40 -12.57
CA SER A 59 -6.98 3.32 -12.37
C SER A 59 -7.61 4.70 -12.62
N PRO A 60 -8.80 4.78 -13.25
CA PRO A 60 -9.54 6.03 -13.34
C PRO A 60 -10.04 6.45 -11.95
N ALA A 61 -9.99 7.75 -11.67
CA ALA A 61 -10.55 8.31 -10.45
C ALA A 61 -12.07 8.15 -10.44
N ASN A 62 -12.62 7.63 -9.33
CA ASN A 62 -14.07 7.43 -9.18
C ASN A 62 -14.82 8.71 -8.79
N ASP A 63 -14.14 9.68 -8.18
CA ASP A 63 -14.75 10.95 -7.75
C ASP A 63 -14.64 12.00 -8.88
N PRO A 64 -15.78 12.48 -9.43
CA PRO A 64 -15.80 13.52 -10.45
C PRO A 64 -15.10 14.82 -10.03
N LYS A 65 -15.05 15.12 -8.71
CA LYS A 65 -14.42 16.33 -8.17
C LYS A 65 -12.89 16.25 -8.11
N ARG A 66 -12.29 15.06 -8.24
CA ARG A 66 -10.82 14.94 -8.23
C ARG A 66 -10.21 15.69 -9.41
N LYS A 67 -9.20 16.51 -9.13
CA LYS A 67 -8.43 17.25 -10.14
C LYS A 67 -7.66 16.30 -11.08
N LEU A 68 -6.99 15.29 -10.50
CA LEU A 68 -6.29 14.26 -11.26
C LEU A 68 -7.23 13.08 -11.50
N LYS A 69 -7.46 12.76 -12.76
CA LYS A 69 -8.42 11.74 -13.20
C LYS A 69 -7.86 10.32 -13.17
N TRP A 70 -6.61 10.16 -12.78
CA TRP A 70 -5.91 8.88 -12.76
C TRP A 70 -5.17 8.68 -11.44
N THR A 71 -5.10 7.43 -11.00
CA THR A 71 -4.28 6.98 -9.87
C THR A 71 -3.25 5.98 -10.39
N TYR A 72 -2.00 6.12 -9.95
CA TYR A 72 -0.91 5.21 -10.29
C TYR A 72 -0.98 3.96 -9.41
N GLU A 73 -1.25 2.81 -10.03
CA GLU A 73 -1.50 1.56 -9.30
C GLU A 73 -0.29 0.64 -9.32
N LEU A 74 0.22 0.29 -10.51
CA LEU A 74 1.26 -0.71 -10.71
C LEU A 74 2.34 -0.23 -11.68
N ILE A 75 3.55 -0.75 -11.51
CA ILE A 75 4.67 -0.61 -12.47
C ILE A 75 5.24 -1.99 -12.79
N GLU A 76 5.74 -2.19 -14.00
CA GLU A 76 6.59 -3.32 -14.35
C GLU A 76 8.06 -2.96 -14.12
N THR A 77 8.74 -3.77 -13.31
CA THR A 77 10.15 -3.59 -12.96
C THR A 77 10.82 -4.94 -12.79
N GLY A 78 11.96 -5.17 -13.47
CA GLY A 78 12.63 -6.47 -13.46
C GLY A 78 11.79 -7.61 -14.04
N GLY A 79 10.91 -7.31 -15.01
CA GLY A 79 10.03 -8.30 -15.66
C GLY A 79 8.81 -8.74 -14.84
N VAL A 80 8.57 -8.10 -13.69
CA VAL A 80 7.47 -8.42 -12.76
C VAL A 80 6.69 -7.17 -12.40
N LEU A 81 5.45 -7.35 -11.94
CA LEU A 81 4.61 -6.24 -11.48
C LEU A 81 4.89 -5.89 -10.03
N ALA A 82 4.95 -4.59 -9.74
CA ALA A 82 5.05 -4.04 -8.40
C ALA A 82 3.89 -3.09 -8.07
N GLY A 83 3.32 -3.22 -6.88
CA GLY A 83 2.20 -2.42 -6.38
C GLY A 83 2.64 -1.09 -5.75
N ILE A 84 2.33 0.02 -6.42
CA ILE A 84 2.75 1.37 -6.01
C ILE A 84 1.74 2.05 -5.10
N ASN A 85 0.45 1.82 -5.33
CA ASN A 85 -0.59 2.47 -4.53
C ASN A 85 -0.53 1.97 -3.07
N THR A 86 -0.04 2.81 -2.17
CA THR A 86 0.20 2.45 -0.76
C THR A 86 -1.08 2.26 0.06
N SER A 87 -2.26 2.50 -0.53
CA SER A 87 -3.56 2.16 0.08
C SER A 87 -4.03 0.72 -0.23
N VAL A 88 -3.40 0.07 -1.21
CA VAL A 88 -3.69 -1.32 -1.60
C VAL A 88 -3.23 -2.32 -0.53
N PRO A 89 -2.01 -2.25 0.05
CA PRO A 89 -1.55 -3.15 1.10
C PRO A 89 -2.54 -3.34 2.25
N ASN A 90 -3.12 -2.24 2.78
CA ASN A 90 -4.05 -2.33 3.90
C ASN A 90 -5.32 -3.10 3.52
N ARG A 91 -5.78 -2.98 2.26
CA ARG A 91 -6.91 -3.76 1.73
C ARG A 91 -6.54 -5.22 1.52
N LEU A 92 -5.35 -5.51 0.98
CA LEU A 92 -4.86 -6.87 0.80
C LEU A 92 -4.65 -7.58 2.14
N ALA A 93 -4.11 -6.88 3.13
CA ALA A 93 -3.96 -7.37 4.49
C ALA A 93 -5.31 -7.69 5.12
N GLN A 94 -6.27 -6.76 5.04
CA GLN A 94 -7.63 -7.01 5.54
C GLN A 94 -8.26 -8.23 4.86
N GLU A 95 -8.29 -8.27 3.52
CA GLU A 95 -8.86 -9.38 2.74
C GLU A 95 -8.17 -10.70 3.11
N GLY A 96 -6.83 -10.72 3.21
CA GLY A 96 -6.07 -11.90 3.61
C GLY A 96 -6.30 -12.34 5.06
N ILE A 97 -6.68 -11.45 5.97
CA ILE A 97 -7.07 -11.79 7.35
C ILE A 97 -8.49 -12.35 7.37
N GLU A 98 -9.43 -11.66 6.72
CA GLU A 98 -10.85 -12.05 6.67
C GLU A 98 -11.06 -13.40 5.96
N ASP A 99 -10.32 -13.63 4.86
CA ASP A 99 -10.32 -14.92 4.13
C ASP A 99 -9.49 -16.00 4.84
N GLY A 100 -8.82 -15.64 5.94
CA GLY A 100 -7.95 -16.54 6.69
C GLY A 100 -6.68 -16.95 5.93
N ALA A 101 -6.25 -16.25 4.88
CA ALA A 101 -4.99 -16.53 4.20
C ALA A 101 -3.76 -16.33 5.11
N ILE A 102 -3.85 -15.44 6.11
CA ILE A 102 -2.78 -15.17 7.08
C ILE A 102 -3.07 -15.94 8.36
N ALA A 103 -2.49 -17.15 8.49
CA ALA A 103 -2.80 -18.10 9.56
C ALA A 103 -2.58 -17.53 10.96
N GLU A 104 -1.53 -16.72 11.13
CA GLU A 104 -1.13 -16.11 12.40
C GLU A 104 -2.11 -15.05 12.89
N LEU A 105 -2.98 -14.53 12.01
CA LEU A 105 -3.95 -13.49 12.31
C LEU A 105 -5.41 -14.01 12.30
N ARG A 106 -5.60 -15.34 12.30
CA ARG A 106 -6.92 -15.96 12.43
C ARG A 106 -7.44 -15.90 13.88
N GLY A 107 -8.75 -16.10 14.02
CA GLY A 107 -9.40 -16.29 15.33
C GLY A 107 -9.70 -15.00 16.08
N TYR A 108 -9.93 -13.90 15.36
CA TYR A 108 -10.47 -12.65 15.90
C TYR A 108 -11.89 -12.44 15.40
N ASP A 109 -12.75 -11.86 16.23
CA ASP A 109 -14.18 -11.68 15.94
C ASP A 109 -14.45 -10.40 15.16
N ARG A 110 -13.57 -9.40 15.34
CA ARG A 110 -13.73 -8.05 14.80
C ARG A 110 -12.43 -7.55 14.20
N LEU A 111 -12.56 -6.80 13.10
CA LEU A 111 -11.48 -6.08 12.45
C LEU A 111 -11.90 -4.62 12.26
N ARG A 112 -11.04 -3.70 12.73
CA ARG A 112 -11.23 -2.25 12.57
C ARG A 112 -10.00 -1.65 11.89
N ARG A 113 -10.21 -0.61 11.09
CA ARG A 113 -9.14 0.09 10.35
C ARG A 113 -8.85 1.45 10.96
N GLU A 114 -7.63 1.95 10.76
CA GLU A 114 -7.24 3.34 11.05
C GLU A 114 -7.54 3.76 12.50
N VAL A 115 -7.33 2.83 13.44
CA VAL A 115 -7.66 3.03 14.86
C VAL A 115 -6.58 3.88 15.51
N ARG A 116 -6.99 4.91 16.28
CA ARG A 116 -6.04 5.76 17.00
C ARG A 116 -5.26 4.93 18.02
N CYS A 117 -3.95 5.08 18.03
CA CYS A 117 -3.06 4.48 19.01
C CYS A 117 -1.96 5.47 19.41
N GLY A 118 -1.58 5.45 20.69
CA GLY A 118 -0.67 6.44 21.25
C GLY A 118 -1.19 7.87 21.12
N GLU A 119 -0.28 8.84 21.13
CA GLU A 119 -0.65 10.26 21.24
C GLU A 119 -1.07 10.89 19.90
N ASN A 120 -0.44 10.50 18.79
CA ASN A 120 -0.63 11.15 17.48
C ASN A 120 -0.42 10.17 16.30
N SER A 121 -0.91 8.94 16.44
CA SER A 121 -0.81 7.92 15.39
C SER A 121 -2.10 7.13 15.23
N ARG A 122 -2.17 6.42 14.11
CA ARG A 122 -3.17 5.41 13.85
C ARG A 122 -2.46 4.14 13.44
N ILE A 123 -2.96 3.01 13.94
CA ILE A 123 -2.60 1.69 13.45
C ILE A 123 -3.43 1.40 12.19
N ASP A 124 -2.87 0.63 11.26
CA ASP A 124 -3.59 0.25 10.05
C ASP A 124 -4.80 -0.64 10.36
N LEU A 125 -4.61 -1.69 11.17
CA LEU A 125 -5.67 -2.63 11.57
C LEU A 125 -5.61 -2.94 13.07
N LEU A 126 -6.78 -3.08 13.70
CA LEU A 126 -6.96 -3.62 15.05
C LEU A 126 -7.88 -4.83 14.95
N LEU A 127 -7.39 -5.98 15.42
CA LEU A 127 -8.16 -7.21 15.55
C LEU A 127 -8.53 -7.42 17.01
N GLU A 128 -9.78 -7.80 17.27
CA GLU A 128 -10.32 -7.96 18.62
C GLU A 128 -11.02 -9.31 18.75
N ARG A 129 -10.76 -10.02 19.85
CA ARG A 129 -11.43 -11.28 20.22
C ARG A 129 -12.01 -11.17 21.63
N GLY A 130 -13.18 -11.76 21.84
CA GLY A 130 -13.77 -11.94 23.17
C GLY A 130 -14.65 -10.77 23.61
N ASP A 131 -14.79 -10.63 24.93
CA ASP A 131 -15.74 -9.73 25.60
C ASP A 131 -15.59 -8.26 25.16
N ASP A 132 -16.72 -7.56 25.05
CA ASP A 132 -16.77 -6.16 24.59
C ASP A 132 -16.12 -5.18 25.57
N ASP A 133 -16.14 -5.49 26.87
CA ASP A 133 -15.59 -4.62 27.91
C ASP A 133 -14.06 -4.75 28.01
N ALA A 134 -13.51 -5.92 27.69
CA ALA A 134 -12.08 -6.20 27.77
C ALA A 134 -11.62 -7.21 26.69
N PRO A 135 -11.65 -6.85 25.40
CA PRO A 135 -11.27 -7.77 24.33
C PRO A 135 -9.75 -7.98 24.32
N GLU A 136 -9.33 -9.18 23.91
CA GLU A 136 -7.95 -9.42 23.49
C GLU A 136 -7.67 -8.64 22.20
N ARG A 137 -6.60 -7.83 22.20
CA ARG A 137 -6.27 -6.97 21.07
C ARG A 137 -5.02 -7.43 20.32
N CYS A 138 -5.08 -7.35 19.00
CA CYS A 138 -3.93 -7.47 18.12
C CYS A 138 -3.83 -6.26 17.19
N TRP A 139 -2.79 -5.46 17.41
CA TRP A 139 -2.48 -4.26 16.64
C TRP A 139 -1.60 -4.64 15.45
N VAL A 140 -2.05 -4.37 14.23
CA VAL A 140 -1.34 -4.76 13.01
C VAL A 140 -0.97 -3.52 12.20
N GLU A 141 0.33 -3.24 12.10
CA GLU A 141 0.89 -2.22 11.22
C GLU A 141 1.25 -2.88 9.87
N VAL A 142 0.79 -2.34 8.76
CA VAL A 142 0.97 -2.88 7.42
C VAL A 142 2.03 -2.07 6.68
N LYS A 143 3.01 -2.74 6.07
CA LYS A 143 4.05 -2.12 5.24
C LYS A 143 3.96 -2.60 3.80
N ASN A 144 3.99 -1.66 2.87
CA ASN A 144 4.20 -1.98 1.45
C ASN A 144 5.69 -2.25 1.21
N VAL A 145 6.01 -3.39 0.59
CA VAL A 145 7.38 -3.73 0.23
C VAL A 145 7.49 -3.93 -1.28
N THR A 146 8.27 -3.06 -1.92
CA THR A 146 8.51 -3.06 -3.38
C THR A 146 9.99 -3.08 -3.75
N LEU A 147 10.89 -2.71 -2.82
CA LEU A 147 12.33 -2.80 -3.04
C LEU A 147 12.79 -4.25 -2.99
N VAL A 148 13.52 -4.68 -4.00
CA VAL A 148 14.18 -5.99 -4.08
C VAL A 148 15.62 -5.78 -4.49
N GLU A 149 16.54 -6.37 -3.74
CA GLU A 149 17.97 -6.42 -4.05
C GLU A 149 18.43 -7.87 -3.98
N ASN A 150 19.05 -8.36 -5.07
CA ASN A 150 19.57 -9.74 -5.15
C ASN A 150 18.54 -10.82 -4.72
N GLY A 151 17.27 -10.66 -5.12
CA GLY A 151 16.19 -11.58 -4.78
C GLY A 151 15.63 -11.45 -3.36
N THR A 152 16.11 -10.48 -2.57
CA THR A 152 15.62 -10.22 -1.21
C THR A 152 14.74 -8.97 -1.19
N ALA A 153 13.53 -9.08 -0.65
CA ALA A 153 12.64 -7.94 -0.43
C ALA A 153 13.11 -7.14 0.80
N LEU A 154 13.24 -5.82 0.64
CA LEU A 154 13.79 -4.92 1.67
C LEU A 154 12.81 -3.81 2.05
N PHE A 155 12.81 -3.44 3.32
CA PHE A 155 12.07 -2.31 3.84
C PHE A 155 12.86 -1.61 4.96
N PRO A 156 12.87 -0.26 5.02
CA PRO A 156 12.29 0.69 4.07
C PRO A 156 13.20 0.95 2.85
N ASP A 157 12.67 1.59 1.81
CA ASP A 157 13.44 2.02 0.62
C ASP A 157 14.19 3.35 0.83
N ALA A 158 13.93 4.04 1.95
CA ALA A 158 14.62 5.25 2.40
C ALA A 158 14.47 5.43 3.92
N VAL A 159 15.34 6.24 4.53
CA VAL A 159 15.26 6.58 5.96
C VAL A 159 13.89 7.18 6.29
N THR A 160 13.18 6.61 7.28
CA THR A 160 11.83 7.05 7.65
C THR A 160 11.69 7.29 9.17
N ALA A 161 11.68 8.56 9.56
CA ALA A 161 11.38 8.95 10.96
C ALA A 161 9.96 8.55 11.38
N ARG A 162 9.01 8.58 10.44
CA ARG A 162 7.62 8.14 10.64
C ARG A 162 7.55 6.64 10.91
N GLY A 163 8.23 5.81 10.11
CA GLY A 163 8.25 4.36 10.32
C GLY A 163 8.86 4.00 11.68
N ARG A 164 9.94 4.67 12.09
CA ARG A 164 10.54 4.50 13.42
C ARG A 164 9.58 4.89 14.55
N LYS A 165 8.79 5.96 14.40
CA LYS A 165 7.77 6.37 15.37
C LYS A 165 6.72 5.27 15.55
N HIS A 166 6.16 4.77 14.44
CA HIS A 166 5.15 3.71 14.46
C HIS A 166 5.68 2.43 15.12
N LEU A 167 6.94 2.06 14.86
CA LEU A 167 7.55 0.88 15.48
C LEU A 167 7.68 1.02 17.01
N ARG A 168 7.98 2.23 17.52
CA ARG A 168 8.02 2.49 18.97
C ARG A 168 6.62 2.42 19.59
N GLU A 169 5.61 2.93 18.90
CA GLU A 169 4.21 2.85 19.35
C GLU A 169 3.74 1.38 19.40
N LEU A 170 4.10 0.59 18.38
CA LEU A 170 3.81 -0.84 18.35
C LEU A 170 4.51 -1.61 19.48
N ALA A 171 5.77 -1.28 19.77
CA ALA A 171 6.51 -1.85 20.90
C ALA A 171 5.90 -1.48 22.26
N ALA A 172 5.38 -0.25 22.41
CA ALA A 172 4.70 0.17 23.63
C ALA A 172 3.38 -0.59 23.85
N LEU A 173 2.62 -0.86 22.79
CA LEU A 173 1.41 -1.69 22.85
C LEU A 173 1.74 -3.13 23.26
N ALA A 174 2.81 -3.69 22.70
CA ALA A 174 3.31 -5.01 23.12
C ALA A 174 3.74 -5.04 24.59
N ALA A 175 4.44 -4.00 25.07
CA ALA A 175 4.85 -3.89 26.46
C ALA A 175 3.67 -3.72 27.43
N ALA A 176 2.53 -3.21 26.95
CA ALA A 176 1.28 -3.12 27.71
C ALA A 176 0.50 -4.44 27.78
N GLY A 177 0.96 -5.50 27.10
CA GLY A 177 0.36 -6.84 27.12
C GLY A 177 -0.52 -7.16 25.92
N ASP A 178 -0.77 -6.21 25.02
CA ASP A 178 -1.50 -6.48 23.78
C ASP A 178 -0.58 -7.19 22.76
N ARG A 179 -1.18 -7.92 21.82
CA ARG A 179 -0.42 -8.47 20.70
C ARG A 179 -0.13 -7.36 19.68
N ALA A 180 1.08 -7.32 19.15
CA ALA A 180 1.48 -6.32 18.17
C ALA A 180 2.23 -6.97 16.99
N VAL A 181 1.84 -6.64 15.76
CA VAL A 181 2.30 -7.30 14.54
C VAL A 181 2.72 -6.27 13.50
N MET A 182 3.89 -6.48 12.90
CA MET A 182 4.34 -5.79 11.70
C MET A 182 4.13 -6.72 10.51
N LEU A 183 3.18 -6.38 9.64
CA LEU A 183 2.83 -7.17 8.46
C LEU A 183 3.44 -6.54 7.19
N TYR A 184 4.43 -7.21 6.62
CA TYR A 184 5.04 -6.80 5.36
C TYR A 184 4.30 -7.41 4.18
N VAL A 185 3.62 -6.59 3.39
CA VAL A 185 2.97 -7.00 2.14
C VAL A 185 3.94 -6.78 1.00
N VAL A 186 4.55 -7.88 0.55
CA VAL A 186 5.47 -7.89 -0.60
C VAL A 186 4.65 -7.83 -1.88
N GLN A 187 4.51 -6.62 -2.44
CA GLN A 187 3.80 -6.40 -3.70
C GLN A 187 4.80 -6.37 -4.86
N ARG A 188 5.57 -7.45 -5.03
CA ARG A 188 6.50 -7.65 -6.15
C ARG A 188 6.64 -9.14 -6.39
N ALA A 189 6.24 -9.60 -7.59
CA ALA A 189 6.26 -11.01 -7.98
C ALA A 189 7.66 -11.50 -8.38
#